data_AF-A0AAW5FP61-F1
#
_entry.id   AF-A0AAW5FP61-F1
#
_cell.length_a   1.000
_cell.length_b   1.000
_cell.length_c   1.000
_cell.angle_alpha   90.00
_cell.angle_beta   90.00
_cell.angle_gamma   90.00
#
_symmetry.space_group_name_H-M   'P 1'
#
loop_
_entity.id
_entity.type
_entity.pdbx_description
1 polymer ?
#
loop_
_entity_poly.entity_id
_entity_poly.type
_entity_poly.pdbx_seq_one_letter_code
_entity_poly.pdbx_strand_id
1 'polypeptide(L)' 'MKAKGVAELGICGVAAAIANAVYNASGVRVREYPVTLDKHLDRLPAVS' A
#
# COMPACT_ATOMS: atom_id res chain seq x y z
N MET A 1 -33.13 13.32 10.14
CA MET A 1 -31.69 13.64 10.19
C MET A 1 -30.98 12.76 9.16
N LYS A 2 -30.23 13.32 8.19
CA LYS A 2 -29.54 12.58 7.11
C LYS A 2 -28.07 12.32 7.45
N ALA A 3 -27.78 11.85 8.67
CA ALA A 3 -26.41 11.61 9.12
C ALA A 3 -25.87 10.28 8.55
N LYS A 4 -24.59 10.27 8.13
CA LYS A 4 -23.86 9.06 7.73
C LYS A 4 -22.67 8.87 8.65
N GLY A 5 -22.34 7.62 8.98
CA GLY A 5 -21.14 7.28 9.74
C GLY A 5 -19.87 7.50 8.91
N VAL A 6 -18.86 8.14 9.52
CA VAL A 6 -17.58 8.48 8.85
C VAL A 6 -16.36 7.96 9.62
N ALA A 7 -16.52 7.53 10.87
CA ALA A 7 -15.40 7.18 11.75
C ALA A 7 -14.47 6.11 11.16
N GLU A 8 -15.03 5.08 10.53
CA GLU A 8 -14.26 3.99 9.92
C GLU A 8 -13.88 4.29 8.46
N LEU A 9 -14.62 5.16 7.78
CA LEU A 9 -14.39 5.48 6.37
C LEU A 9 -13.00 6.11 6.14
N GLY A 10 -12.49 6.85 7.13
CA GLY A 10 -11.17 7.49 7.04
C GLY A 10 -10.01 6.50 6.91
N ILE A 11 -10.13 5.27 7.44
CA ILE A 11 -9.09 4.25 7.32
C ILE A 11 -9.34 3.29 6.14
N CYS A 12 -10.58 3.20 5.66
CA CYS A 12 -10.93 2.40 4.49
C CYS A 12 -10.12 2.85 3.26
N GLY A 13 -9.21 2.00 2.79
CA GLY A 13 -8.43 2.22 1.58
C GLY A 13 -7.04 2.83 1.78
N VAL A 14 -6.67 3.27 2.99
CA VAL A 14 -5.34 3.86 3.25
C VAL A 14 -4.22 2.88 2.92
N ALA A 15 -4.31 1.62 3.40
CA ALA A 15 -3.31 0.60 3.12
C ALA A 15 -3.21 0.25 1.62
N ALA A 16 -4.32 0.31 0.88
CA ALA A 16 -4.35 0.08 -0.56
C ALA A 16 -3.72 1.25 -1.34
N ALA A 17 -3.98 2.49 -0.91
CA ALA A 17 -3.38 3.69 -1.48
C ALA A 17 -1.85 3.67 -1.34
N ILE A 18 -1.33 3.33 -0.16
CA ILE A 18 0.11 3.20 0.08
C ILE A 18 0.70 2.07 -0.79
N ALA A 19 0.07 0.89 -0.85
CA ALA A 19 0.55 -0.21 -1.69
C ALA A 19 0.53 0.14 -3.20
N ASN A 20 -0.41 0.97 -3.65
CA ASN A 20 -0.41 1.52 -5.02
C ASN A 20 0.74 2.49 -5.25
N ALA A 21 1.03 3.37 -4.29
CA ALA A 21 2.16 4.31 -4.39
C ALA A 21 3.50 3.57 -4.46
N VAL A 22 3.70 2.54 -3.63
CA VAL A 22 4.91 1.69 -3.67
C VAL A 22 5.05 1.00 -5.02
N TYR A 23 3.96 0.42 -5.55
CA TYR A 23 3.96 -0.19 -6.88
C TYR A 23 4.29 0.83 -7.98
N ASN A 24 3.74 2.04 -7.91
CA ASN A 24 4.04 3.11 -8.86
C ASN A 24 5.52 3.54 -8.82
N ALA A 25 6.14 3.55 -7.64
CA ALA A 25 7.54 3.96 -7.47
C ALA A 25 8.54 2.87 -7.87
N SER A 26 8.23 1.59 -7.60
CA SER A 26 9.16 0.47 -7.75
C SER A 26 8.87 -0.46 -8.93
N GLY A 27 7.66 -0.40 -9.49
CA GLY A 27 7.15 -1.42 -10.42
C GLY A 27 6.84 -2.77 -9.76
N VAL A 28 7.11 -2.95 -8.47
CA VAL A 28 6.95 -4.22 -7.75
C VAL A 28 5.66 -4.22 -6.94
N ARG A 29 4.75 -5.16 -7.27
CA ARG A 29 3.46 -5.29 -6.59
C ARG A 29 3.53 -6.27 -5.43
N VAL A 30 3.43 -5.78 -4.20
CA VAL A 30 3.25 -6.59 -2.99
C VAL A 30 1.75 -6.68 -2.66
N ARG A 31 1.22 -7.89 -2.52
CA ARG A 31 -0.21 -8.15 -2.21
C ARG A 31 -0.43 -8.66 -0.79
N GLU A 32 0.64 -9.09 -0.14
CA GLU A 32 0.61 -9.59 1.23
C GLU A 32 1.00 -8.46 2.17
N TYR A 33 0.06 -8.06 3.03
CA TYR A 33 0.32 -7.06 4.05
C TYR A 33 1.01 -7.69 5.27
N PRO A 34 1.81 -6.92 6.04
CA PRO A 34 2.25 -5.55 5.76
C PRO A 34 3.27 -5.48 4.61
N VAL A 35 3.38 -4.31 3.94
CA VAL A 35 4.37 -4.06 2.88
C VAL A 35 5.73 -3.75 3.52
N THR A 36 6.44 -4.80 3.91
CA THR A 36 7.76 -4.71 4.54
C THR A 36 8.89 -4.92 3.53
N LEU A 37 10.11 -4.50 3.91
CA LEU A 37 11.27 -4.54 3.03
C LEU A 37 11.65 -5.97 2.61
N ASP A 38 11.51 -6.96 3.49
CA ASP A 38 11.78 -8.38 3.19
C ASP A 38 10.93 -8.92 2.04
N LYS A 39 9.68 -8.42 1.89
CA LYS A 39 8.78 -8.82 0.80
C LYS A 39 9.02 -8.04 -0.50
N HIS A 40 9.92 -7.06 -0.47
CA HIS A 40 10.10 -6.08 -1.53
C HIS A 40 11.50 -6.11 -2.16
N LEU A 41 12.56 -6.24 -1.34
CA LEU A 41 13.94 -5.98 -1.70
C LEU A 41 14.46 -6.91 -2.82
N ASP A 42 14.11 -8.20 -2.78
CA ASP A 42 14.56 -9.21 -3.74
C ASP A 42 14.06 -8.96 -5.19
N ARG A 43 13.10 -8.05 -5.36
CA ARG A 43 12.47 -7.74 -6.64
C ARG A 43 12.90 -6.38 -7.19
N LEU A 44 13.71 -5.63 -6.45
CA LEU A 44 14.25 -4.34 -6.87
C LEU A 44 15.46 -4.52 -7.80
N PRO A 45 15.72 -3.55 -8.68
CA PRO A 45 16.90 -3.57 -9.53
C PRO A 45 18.18 -3.61 -8.70
N ALA A 46 19.21 -4.30 -9.22
CA ALA A 46 20.52 -4.35 -8.58
C ALA A 46 21.12 -2.94 -8.48
N VAL A 47 21.73 -2.65 -7.33
CA VAL A 47 22.50 -1.42 -7.14
C VAL A 47 23.82 -1.60 -7.89
N SER A 48 24.06 -0.74 -8.89
CA SER A 48 25.29 -0.66 -9.67
C SER A 48 26.45 -0.06 -8.89
#